data_AF-A0A3A8P0M9-F1
#
_entry.id   AF-A0A3A8P0M9-F1
#
_cell.length_a   1.000
_cell.length_b   1.000
_cell.length_c   1.000
_cell.angle_alpha   90.00
_cell.angle_beta   90.00
_cell.angle_gamma   90.00
#
_symmetry.space_group_name_H-M   'P 1'
#
loop_
_entity.id
_entity.type
_entity.pdbx_description
1 polymer ?
#
loop_
_entity_poly.entity_id
_entity_poly.type
_entity_poly.pdbx_seq_one_letter_code
_entity_poly.pdbx_strand_id
1 'polypeptide(L)'
;MAPHVNTVLFQMKWKTELRASGSMTPRVPVLFVAEQGRALRVIDIREKEELTGLMGHIPGSLWVPLERIAEVYQRLGPDVPVVLVSHSGRRAGLAAQFLHALGMQYVAALAGGMLAWRSAGYSSTRHPHIFERSLDTPTFEEEGPIAGPLTKEHIERHVGDPSQVRWARLAMLLTNGRRSCVDGRDEQGVIGTPGGDAGEFLLALASVERITGTTLDDRTVEELLLQELEVFGRFYMHTDTHAWEKLVASMAGDRRLSNKPLPSLQDEAGWHTLLAHPAPEARPALLEHLLEPAHLGCGHLKLMLTRPQDYGVRPDLVRSFLRAYHDLRWNGMPELEFVTLAGAHDEAAVLSVYVEQELWDMSSIPLVSPSVGPKQVFVAHPQVAAKHRDHYVEFFRRLPQLVKLAPHHVEPLRTEMNAIAATQLGHTLQHLAKGLPVFEARFEGGDKVRVVEAGKV
;
A
#
# COMPACT_ATOMS: atom_id res chain seq x y z
N MET A 1 13.61 -23.84 -16.36
CA MET A 1 13.63 -22.85 -15.26
C MET A 1 12.20 -22.69 -14.78
N ALA A 2 11.93 -22.97 -13.51
CA ALA A 2 10.62 -22.66 -12.93
C ALA A 2 10.44 -21.14 -12.97
N PRO A 3 9.30 -20.59 -13.42
CA PRO A 3 9.05 -19.17 -13.28
C PRO A 3 9.12 -18.81 -11.79
N HIS A 4 9.84 -17.74 -11.46
CA HIS A 4 9.87 -17.22 -10.10
C HIS A 4 8.42 -17.01 -9.62
N VAL A 5 8.14 -17.33 -8.35
CA VAL A 5 6.80 -17.21 -7.73
C VAL A 5 6.17 -15.83 -8.02
N ASN A 6 7.02 -14.80 -8.12
CA ASN A 6 6.64 -13.44 -8.45
C ASN A 6 6.05 -13.27 -9.88
N THR A 7 6.57 -14.01 -10.86
CA THR A 7 6.08 -14.00 -12.23
C THR A 7 4.67 -14.60 -12.35
N VAL A 8 4.38 -15.67 -11.60
CA VAL A 8 3.06 -16.33 -11.65
C VAL A 8 1.98 -15.46 -11.00
N LEU A 9 2.26 -14.87 -9.83
CA LEU A 9 1.36 -13.92 -9.15
C LEU A 9 1.11 -12.68 -10.01
N PHE A 10 2.16 -12.11 -10.62
CA PHE A 10 2.02 -11.02 -11.58
C PHE A 10 1.11 -11.40 -12.76
N GLN A 11 1.33 -12.56 -13.38
CA GLN A 11 0.53 -13.03 -14.51
C GLN A 11 -0.95 -13.23 -14.15
N MET A 12 -1.23 -13.73 -12.94
CA MET A 12 -2.59 -13.85 -12.42
C MET A 12 -3.23 -12.47 -12.23
N LYS A 13 -2.56 -11.54 -11.53
CA LYS A 13 -3.04 -10.17 -11.33
C LYS A 13 -3.29 -9.47 -12.67
N TRP A 14 -2.35 -9.59 -13.62
CA TRP A 14 -2.50 -9.05 -14.96
C TRP A 14 -3.77 -9.54 -15.66
N LYS A 15 -4.02 -10.86 -15.63
CA LYS A 15 -5.22 -11.45 -16.25
C LYS A 15 -6.51 -10.99 -15.58
N THR A 16 -6.52 -10.90 -14.25
CA THR A 16 -7.70 -10.45 -13.48
C THR A 16 -8.04 -8.99 -13.77
N GLU A 17 -7.02 -8.13 -13.87
CA GLU A 17 -7.20 -6.68 -14.07
C GLU A 17 -7.35 -6.28 -15.53
N LEU A 18 -7.10 -7.21 -16.47
CA LEU A 18 -7.21 -6.94 -17.89
C LEU A 18 -8.68 -6.71 -18.27
N ARG A 19 -9.00 -5.47 -18.63
CA ARG A 19 -10.31 -5.09 -19.15
C ARG A 19 -10.27 -5.09 -20.67
N ALA A 20 -11.03 -6.00 -21.28
CA ALA A 20 -11.29 -5.96 -22.72
C ALA A 20 -12.56 -5.12 -22.99
N SER A 21 -12.45 -4.05 -23.78
CA SER A 21 -13.64 -3.47 -24.43
C SER A 21 -14.13 -4.41 -25.54
N GLY A 22 -15.36 -4.24 -26.03
CA GLY A 22 -15.92 -5.03 -27.15
C GLY A 22 -15.08 -5.03 -28.46
N SER A 23 -14.01 -4.23 -28.52
CA SER A 23 -12.98 -4.20 -29.56
C SER A 23 -11.70 -4.99 -29.24
N MET A 24 -11.70 -5.89 -28.24
CA MET A 24 -10.53 -6.66 -27.75
C MET A 24 -9.29 -5.81 -27.42
N THR A 25 -9.49 -4.56 -26.96
CA THR A 25 -8.35 -3.70 -26.58
C THR A 25 -7.89 -4.05 -25.17
N PRO A 26 -6.66 -4.57 -24.96
CA PRO A 26 -6.17 -4.84 -23.62
C PRO A 26 -5.95 -3.52 -22.87
N ARG A 27 -6.65 -3.33 -21.75
CA ARG A 27 -6.50 -2.15 -20.88
C ARG A 27 -6.38 -2.55 -19.42
N VAL A 28 -5.59 -1.79 -18.67
CA VAL A 28 -5.45 -1.98 -17.22
C VAL A 28 -5.75 -0.66 -16.48
N PRO A 29 -6.29 -0.72 -15.25
CA PRO A 29 -6.63 0.48 -14.47
C PRO A 29 -5.39 1.22 -13.96
N VAL A 30 -5.58 2.49 -13.59
CA VAL A 30 -4.50 3.36 -13.07
C VAL A 30 -3.86 2.76 -11.82
N LEU A 31 -4.69 2.29 -10.89
CA LEU A 31 -4.23 1.73 -9.61
C LEU A 31 -3.29 0.53 -9.83
N PHE A 32 -3.67 -0.39 -10.74
CA PHE A 32 -2.79 -1.51 -11.11
C PHE A 32 -1.40 -1.04 -11.55
N VAL A 33 -1.34 -0.06 -12.46
CA VAL A 33 -0.07 0.46 -13.01
C VAL A 33 0.78 1.16 -11.95
N ALA A 34 0.14 1.91 -11.04
CA ALA A 34 0.83 2.57 -9.94
C ALA A 34 1.42 1.56 -8.95
N GLU A 35 0.82 0.40 -8.83
CA GLU A 35 1.20 -0.65 -7.88
C GLU A 35 2.31 -1.59 -8.40
N GLN A 36 2.55 -1.71 -9.70
CA GLN A 36 3.47 -2.74 -10.23
C GLN A 36 4.97 -2.43 -10.10
N GLY A 37 5.38 -1.19 -9.76
CA GLY A 37 6.81 -0.82 -9.66
C GLY A 37 7.63 -1.22 -10.89
N ARG A 38 8.73 -1.98 -10.69
CA ARG A 38 9.61 -2.55 -11.74
C ARG A 38 9.03 -3.73 -12.52
N ALA A 39 7.96 -4.38 -12.04
CA ALA A 39 7.35 -5.52 -12.74
C ALA A 39 6.72 -5.15 -14.08
N LEU A 40 6.57 -3.85 -14.35
CA LEU A 40 5.92 -3.29 -15.52
C LEU A 40 6.73 -2.15 -16.14
N ARG A 41 6.90 -2.17 -17.46
CA ARG A 41 7.39 -1.00 -18.21
C ARG A 41 6.24 -0.08 -18.59
N VAL A 42 6.35 1.19 -18.21
CA VAL A 42 5.41 2.24 -18.64
C VAL A 42 6.04 3.01 -19.80
N ILE A 43 5.43 2.92 -20.98
CA ILE A 43 5.93 3.56 -22.20
C ILE A 43 4.93 4.60 -22.69
N ASP A 44 5.34 5.87 -22.69
CA ASP A 44 4.57 6.96 -23.26
C ASP A 44 4.81 7.04 -24.77
N ILE A 45 3.71 7.00 -25.53
CA ILE A 45 3.74 6.97 -27.00
C ILE A 45 3.24 8.27 -27.63
N ARG A 46 3.10 9.33 -26.83
CA ARG A 46 2.67 10.65 -27.29
C ARG A 46 3.79 11.40 -27.99
N GLU A 47 3.43 12.50 -28.64
CA GLU A 47 4.37 13.41 -29.28
C GLU A 47 5.21 14.16 -28.23
N LYS A 48 6.43 14.53 -28.60
CA LYS A 48 7.41 15.18 -27.72
C LYS A 48 6.81 16.38 -26.95
N GLU A 49 6.02 17.19 -27.64
CA GLU A 49 5.38 18.40 -27.13
C GLU A 49 4.31 18.09 -26.08
N GLU A 50 3.68 16.91 -26.13
CA GLU A 50 2.70 16.48 -25.12
C GLU A 50 3.38 16.07 -23.80
N LEU A 51 4.61 15.55 -23.86
CA LEU A 51 5.36 15.06 -22.70
C LEU A 51 5.95 16.19 -21.84
N THR A 52 6.37 17.30 -22.47
CA THR A 52 6.85 18.51 -21.78
C THR A 52 5.79 19.60 -21.66
N GLY A 53 4.64 19.42 -22.34
CA GLY A 53 3.50 20.33 -22.31
C GLY A 53 2.66 20.26 -21.04
N LEU A 54 1.41 20.74 -21.12
CA LEU A 54 0.56 20.97 -19.95
C LEU A 54 0.28 19.72 -19.10
N MET A 55 0.23 18.55 -19.73
CA MET A 55 -0.10 17.31 -19.03
C MET A 55 1.12 16.63 -18.40
N GLY A 56 2.34 16.98 -18.82
CA GLY A 56 3.52 16.23 -18.46
C GLY A 56 3.42 14.76 -18.87
N HIS A 57 4.24 13.92 -18.25
CA HIS A 57 4.27 12.46 -18.37
C HIS A 57 4.44 11.81 -16.99
N ILE A 58 4.28 10.49 -16.93
CA ILE A 58 4.43 9.73 -15.69
C ILE A 58 5.92 9.68 -15.31
N PRO A 59 6.33 10.10 -14.09
CA PRO A 59 7.71 9.92 -13.63
C PRO A 59 8.16 8.47 -13.79
N GLY A 60 9.39 8.24 -14.24
CA GLY A 60 9.89 6.88 -14.53
C GLY A 60 9.46 6.25 -15.86
N SER A 61 8.51 6.84 -16.59
CA SER A 61 8.14 6.29 -17.91
C SER A 61 9.25 6.46 -18.95
N LEU A 62 9.23 5.57 -19.95
CA LEU A 62 10.06 5.63 -21.15
C LEU A 62 9.27 6.30 -22.28
N TRP A 63 9.95 6.88 -23.27
CA TRP A 63 9.29 7.44 -24.44
C TRP A 63 9.65 6.69 -25.71
N VAL A 64 8.61 6.24 -26.42
CA VAL A 64 8.71 5.64 -27.76
C VAL A 64 7.55 6.20 -28.57
N PRO A 65 7.77 7.15 -29.48
CA PRO A 65 6.66 7.75 -30.21
C PRO A 65 5.96 6.69 -31.08
N LEU A 66 4.68 6.91 -31.37
CA LEU A 66 3.81 5.89 -31.97
C LEU A 66 4.35 5.32 -33.28
N GLU A 67 4.98 6.15 -34.11
CA GLU A 67 5.62 5.75 -35.37
C GLU A 67 6.77 4.74 -35.18
N ARG A 68 7.35 4.66 -33.99
CA ARG A 68 8.44 3.76 -33.61
C ARG A 68 7.97 2.61 -32.72
N ILE A 69 6.67 2.39 -32.57
CA ILE A 69 6.13 1.42 -31.61
C ILE A 69 6.64 -0.01 -31.81
N ALA A 70 6.95 -0.41 -33.04
CA ALA A 70 7.53 -1.73 -33.34
C ALA A 70 8.87 -1.99 -32.64
N GLU A 71 9.62 -0.93 -32.29
CA GLU A 71 10.87 -1.03 -31.53
C GLU A 71 10.65 -1.60 -30.12
N VAL A 72 9.46 -1.42 -29.53
CA VAL A 72 9.12 -1.99 -28.22
C VAL A 72 9.23 -3.51 -28.25
N TYR A 73 8.63 -4.16 -29.25
CA TYR A 73 8.73 -5.61 -29.41
C TYR A 73 10.17 -6.05 -29.69
N GLN A 74 10.85 -5.35 -30.61
CA GLN A 74 12.22 -5.71 -31.02
C GLN A 74 13.22 -5.64 -29.85
N ARG A 75 13.05 -4.67 -28.95
CA ARG A 75 14.00 -4.42 -27.86
C ARG A 75 13.66 -5.11 -26.55
N LEU A 76 12.38 -5.27 -26.21
CA LEU A 76 11.94 -5.86 -24.94
C LEU A 76 11.57 -7.34 -25.06
N GLY A 77 11.18 -7.81 -26.25
CA GLY A 77 10.72 -9.18 -26.46
C GLY A 77 9.27 -9.43 -25.99
N PRO A 78 8.78 -10.68 -26.12
CA PRO A 78 7.36 -11.02 -25.97
C PRO A 78 6.86 -11.11 -24.51
N ASP A 79 7.78 -11.38 -23.57
CA ASP A 79 7.45 -11.71 -22.18
C ASP A 79 7.54 -10.51 -21.22
N VAL A 80 8.13 -9.40 -21.66
CA VAL A 80 8.25 -8.19 -20.82
C VAL A 80 6.88 -7.51 -20.73
N PRO A 81 6.36 -7.29 -19.50
CA PRO A 81 5.11 -6.58 -19.34
C PRO A 81 5.24 -5.10 -19.69
N VAL A 82 4.35 -4.62 -20.55
CA VAL A 82 4.33 -3.25 -21.07
C VAL A 82 2.95 -2.64 -20.94
N VAL A 83 2.89 -1.43 -20.37
CA VAL A 83 1.73 -0.56 -20.44
C VAL A 83 2.04 0.68 -21.25
N LEU A 84 1.27 0.86 -22.32
CA LEU A 84 1.35 2.01 -23.19
C LEU A 84 0.48 3.15 -22.66
N VAL A 85 1.02 4.37 -22.73
CA VAL A 85 0.36 5.59 -22.26
C VAL A 85 0.16 6.53 -23.43
N SER A 86 -1.06 7.06 -23.53
CA SER A 86 -1.40 8.17 -24.44
C SER A 86 -2.32 9.15 -23.72
N HIS A 87 -2.75 10.22 -24.40
CA HIS A 87 -3.57 11.27 -23.78
C HIS A 87 -4.82 10.72 -23.07
N SER A 88 -5.67 9.99 -23.81
CA SER A 88 -6.93 9.39 -23.31
C SER A 88 -6.93 7.86 -23.33
N GLY A 89 -5.79 7.22 -23.61
CA GLY A 89 -5.67 5.77 -23.75
C GLY A 89 -6.10 5.22 -25.12
N ARG A 90 -6.69 6.03 -26.01
CA ARG A 90 -7.16 5.59 -27.34
C ARG A 90 -6.02 5.17 -28.28
N ARG A 91 -5.01 6.03 -28.47
CA ARG A 91 -3.81 5.72 -29.29
C ARG A 91 -3.06 4.52 -28.73
N ALA A 92 -2.86 4.52 -27.41
CA ALA A 92 -2.21 3.41 -26.69
C ALA A 92 -2.95 2.09 -26.87
N GLY A 93 -4.29 2.10 -26.89
CA GLY A 93 -5.08 0.90 -27.09
C GLY A 93 -4.85 0.25 -28.46
N LEU A 94 -4.81 1.05 -29.52
CA LEU A 94 -4.51 0.56 -30.88
C LEU A 94 -3.07 0.04 -30.98
N ALA A 95 -2.12 0.75 -30.40
CA ALA A 95 -0.72 0.34 -30.32
C ALA A 95 -0.54 -0.97 -29.54
N ALA A 96 -1.29 -1.17 -28.46
CA ALA A 96 -1.24 -2.40 -27.67
C ALA A 96 -1.81 -3.59 -28.46
N GLN A 97 -2.89 -3.40 -29.23
CA GLN A 97 -3.39 -4.44 -30.14
C GLN A 97 -2.36 -4.81 -31.20
N PHE A 98 -1.67 -3.82 -31.78
CA PHE A 98 -0.62 -4.06 -32.76
C PHE A 98 0.54 -4.87 -32.16
N LEU A 99 1.06 -4.48 -31.00
CA LEU A 99 2.12 -5.22 -30.30
C LEU A 99 1.67 -6.62 -29.87
N HIS A 100 0.41 -6.78 -29.48
CA HIS A 100 -0.15 -8.08 -29.16
C HIS A 100 -0.20 -8.99 -30.40
N ALA A 101 -0.60 -8.45 -31.56
CA ALA A 101 -0.59 -9.17 -32.83
C ALA A 101 0.84 -9.54 -33.30
N LEU A 102 1.86 -8.79 -32.87
CA LEU A 102 3.28 -9.13 -33.09
C LEU A 102 3.80 -10.21 -32.13
N GLY A 103 2.99 -10.64 -31.13
CA GLY A 103 3.34 -11.73 -30.21
C GLY A 103 3.66 -11.28 -28.78
N MET A 104 3.53 -9.99 -28.43
CA MET A 104 3.65 -9.57 -27.03
C MET A 104 2.46 -10.06 -26.21
N GLN A 105 2.74 -10.89 -25.21
CA GLN A 105 1.69 -11.51 -24.39
C GLN A 105 1.15 -10.55 -23.33
N TYR A 106 2.04 -9.73 -22.75
CA TYR A 106 1.75 -8.85 -21.63
C TYR A 106 1.82 -7.38 -22.06
N VAL A 107 0.97 -6.98 -23.01
CA VAL A 107 0.86 -5.59 -23.45
C VAL A 107 -0.56 -5.06 -23.27
N ALA A 108 -0.68 -3.88 -22.66
CA ALA A 108 -1.96 -3.21 -22.44
C ALA A 108 -1.82 -1.69 -22.58
N ALA A 109 -2.95 -1.00 -22.70
CA ALA A 109 -3.01 0.45 -22.57
C ALA A 109 -3.45 0.86 -21.16
N LEU A 110 -2.90 1.97 -20.66
CA LEU A 110 -3.43 2.61 -19.45
C LEU A 110 -4.86 3.09 -19.71
N ALA A 111 -5.83 2.54 -18.98
CA ALA A 111 -7.23 2.91 -19.13
C ALA A 111 -7.42 4.42 -18.84
N GLY A 112 -7.96 5.15 -19.83
CA GLY A 112 -8.15 6.61 -19.74
C GLY A 112 -6.88 7.45 -19.89
N GLY A 113 -5.70 6.84 -20.07
CA GLY A 113 -4.45 7.53 -20.35
C GLY A 113 -4.01 8.53 -19.27
N MET A 114 -3.26 9.55 -19.67
CA MET A 114 -2.79 10.60 -18.76
C MET A 114 -3.92 11.40 -18.10
N LEU A 115 -5.10 11.48 -18.72
CA LEU A 115 -6.28 12.09 -18.09
C LEU A 115 -6.67 11.33 -16.82
N ALA A 116 -6.82 10.01 -16.91
CA ALA A 116 -7.16 9.18 -15.76
C ALA A 116 -6.03 9.16 -14.72
N TRP A 117 -4.76 9.11 -15.14
CA TRP A 117 -3.60 9.18 -14.23
C TRP A 117 -3.67 10.42 -13.33
N ARG A 118 -3.83 11.61 -13.92
CA ARG A 118 -3.89 12.88 -13.18
C ARG A 118 -5.18 13.03 -12.35
N SER A 119 -6.29 12.49 -12.85
CA SER A 119 -7.58 12.50 -12.16
C SER A 119 -7.59 11.59 -10.93
N ALA A 120 -6.82 10.50 -10.96
CA ALA A 120 -6.67 9.58 -9.84
C ALA A 120 -5.71 10.11 -8.75
N GLY A 121 -5.17 11.33 -8.91
CA GLY A 121 -4.31 11.98 -7.92
C GLY A 121 -2.81 11.69 -8.08
N TYR A 122 -2.41 10.88 -9.06
CA TYR A 122 -0.99 10.64 -9.32
C TYR A 122 -0.32 11.83 -10.00
N SER A 123 0.94 12.06 -9.64
CA SER A 123 1.73 13.18 -10.13
C SER A 123 2.26 12.93 -11.54
N SER A 124 2.47 14.01 -12.27
CA SER A 124 3.09 14.05 -13.59
C SER A 124 4.27 15.02 -13.56
N THR A 125 5.34 14.72 -14.29
CA THR A 125 6.49 15.62 -14.47
C THR A 125 6.56 16.13 -15.91
N ARG A 126 7.22 17.27 -16.13
CA ARG A 126 7.47 17.84 -17.47
C ARG A 126 8.95 17.85 -17.83
N HIS A 127 9.78 17.15 -17.04
CA HIS A 127 11.22 17.19 -17.19
C HIS A 127 11.68 16.52 -18.50
N PRO A 128 12.57 17.13 -19.30
CA PRO A 128 13.01 16.56 -20.57
C PRO A 128 13.85 15.28 -20.46
N HIS A 129 14.22 14.84 -19.24
CA HIS A 129 15.05 13.64 -19.02
C HIS A 129 14.41 12.36 -19.57
N ILE A 130 13.10 12.33 -19.79
CA ILE A 130 12.45 11.20 -20.46
C ILE A 130 13.02 10.92 -21.87
N PHE A 131 13.54 11.93 -22.55
CA PHE A 131 14.13 11.80 -23.89
C PHE A 131 15.54 11.20 -23.88
N GLU A 132 16.18 11.13 -22.71
CA GLU A 132 17.53 10.59 -22.53
C GLU A 132 17.50 9.12 -22.09
N ARG A 133 16.33 8.60 -21.70
CA ARG A 133 16.17 7.22 -21.24
C ARG A 133 16.16 6.25 -22.43
N SER A 134 16.97 5.20 -22.32
CA SER A 134 17.01 4.13 -23.32
C SER A 134 15.89 3.12 -23.09
N LEU A 135 15.30 2.64 -24.18
CA LEU A 135 14.42 1.49 -24.18
C LEU A 135 15.28 0.22 -24.10
N ASP A 136 15.74 -0.14 -22.92
CA ASP A 136 16.52 -1.36 -22.72
C ASP A 136 15.69 -2.42 -22.01
N THR A 137 15.91 -3.69 -22.39
CA THR A 137 15.42 -4.82 -21.58
C THR A 137 16.02 -4.66 -20.19
N PRO A 138 15.20 -4.64 -19.14
CA PRO A 138 15.73 -4.56 -17.79
C PRO A 138 16.67 -5.73 -17.53
N THR A 139 17.93 -5.44 -17.25
CA THR A 139 18.79 -6.39 -16.54
C THR A 139 18.35 -6.37 -15.09
N PHE A 140 17.37 -7.21 -14.76
CA PHE A 140 17.05 -7.51 -13.36
C PHE A 140 18.12 -8.43 -12.78
N GLU A 141 19.39 -8.05 -12.86
CA GLU A 141 20.35 -8.67 -11.95
C GLU A 141 19.79 -8.41 -10.54
N GLU A 142 19.70 -9.46 -9.72
CA GLU A 142 19.19 -9.38 -8.35
C GLU A 142 20.13 -8.48 -7.55
N GLU A 143 19.94 -7.17 -7.69
CA GLU A 143 20.81 -6.16 -7.11
C GLU A 143 20.49 -6.03 -5.63
N GLY A 144 21.20 -6.82 -4.84
CA GLY A 144 21.13 -6.82 -3.39
C GLY A 144 21.87 -8.05 -2.87
N PRO A 145 22.29 -8.05 -1.60
CA PRO A 145 22.96 -9.20 -1.04
C PRO A 145 21.95 -10.34 -0.88
N ILE A 146 22.34 -11.55 -1.27
CA ILE A 146 21.53 -12.76 -1.05
C ILE A 146 21.28 -12.96 0.47
N ALA A 147 22.25 -12.58 1.30
CA ALA A 147 22.17 -12.67 2.75
C ALA A 147 22.75 -11.43 3.44
N GLY A 148 22.17 -11.05 4.57
CA GLY A 148 22.61 -9.92 5.38
C GLY A 148 21.91 -8.60 5.04
N PRO A 149 22.31 -7.51 5.73
CA PRO A 149 21.63 -6.22 5.63
C PRO A 149 21.91 -5.51 4.29
N LEU A 150 20.98 -4.65 3.89
CA LEU A 150 21.20 -3.75 2.75
C LEU A 150 22.17 -2.63 3.13
N THR A 151 22.96 -2.19 2.15
CA THR A 151 23.89 -1.07 2.30
C THR A 151 23.22 0.23 1.86
N LYS A 152 23.83 1.35 2.21
CA LYS A 152 23.41 2.67 1.73
C LYS A 152 23.31 2.73 0.21
N GLU A 153 24.27 2.15 -0.51
CA GLU A 153 24.30 2.16 -1.98
C GLU A 153 23.10 1.42 -2.59
N HIS A 154 22.71 0.28 -2.01
CA HIS A 154 21.51 -0.45 -2.46
C HIS A 154 20.25 0.42 -2.30
N ILE A 155 20.14 1.12 -1.17
CA ILE A 155 19.01 2.02 -0.92
C ILE A 155 19.04 3.22 -1.86
N GLU A 156 20.19 3.88 -2.05
CA GLU A 156 20.36 5.02 -2.98
C GLU A 156 19.91 4.65 -4.40
N ARG A 157 20.32 3.48 -4.87
CA ARG A 157 19.93 3.00 -6.21
C ARG A 157 18.45 2.67 -6.29
N HIS A 158 17.87 2.09 -5.23
CA HIS A 158 16.44 1.75 -5.19
C HIS A 158 15.54 2.99 -5.21
N VAL A 159 15.79 3.94 -4.31
CA VAL A 159 14.96 5.16 -4.23
C VAL A 159 15.30 6.19 -5.32
N GLY A 160 16.50 6.10 -5.90
CA GLY A 160 16.94 6.91 -7.03
C GLY A 160 16.44 6.40 -8.38
N ASP A 161 15.89 5.19 -8.46
CA ASP A 161 15.31 4.66 -9.68
C ASP A 161 13.88 5.20 -9.89
N PRO A 162 13.65 6.09 -10.87
CA PRO A 162 12.34 6.68 -11.10
C PRO A 162 11.31 5.64 -11.57
N SER A 163 11.74 4.46 -12.06
CA SER A 163 10.84 3.35 -12.40
C SER A 163 10.32 2.60 -11.17
N GLN A 164 10.96 2.74 -10.00
CA GLN A 164 10.50 2.17 -8.72
C GLN A 164 9.68 3.16 -7.89
N VAL A 165 10.03 4.44 -7.93
CA VAL A 165 9.31 5.45 -7.17
C VAL A 165 8.13 5.96 -7.97
N ARG A 166 6.93 5.83 -7.41
CA ARG A 166 5.74 6.51 -7.94
C ARG A 166 5.49 7.77 -7.14
N TRP A 167 4.78 8.72 -7.73
CA TRP A 167 4.48 9.99 -7.09
C TRP A 167 2.99 10.21 -7.07
N ALA A 168 2.45 10.52 -5.91
CA ALA A 168 1.05 10.83 -5.71
C ALA A 168 0.90 12.17 -4.99
N ARG A 169 -0.24 12.83 -5.17
CA ARG A 169 -0.61 13.96 -4.30
C ARG A 169 -0.98 13.42 -2.93
N LEU A 170 -0.60 14.13 -1.88
CA LEU A 170 -0.97 13.77 -0.51
C LEU A 170 -2.50 13.61 -0.33
N ALA A 171 -3.30 14.47 -0.98
CA ALA A 171 -4.77 14.41 -0.99
C ALA A 171 -5.34 13.11 -1.56
N MET A 172 -4.52 12.30 -2.26
CA MET A 172 -4.91 10.95 -2.66
C MET A 172 -5.19 10.07 -1.44
N LEU A 173 -4.48 10.27 -0.32
CA LEU A 173 -4.76 9.56 0.94
C LEU A 173 -6.16 9.88 1.48
N LEU A 174 -6.66 11.09 1.24
CA LEU A 174 -7.99 11.53 1.70
C LEU A 174 -9.15 10.99 0.85
N THR A 175 -8.86 10.52 -0.37
CA THR A 175 -9.89 10.18 -1.36
C THR A 175 -9.84 8.72 -1.79
N ASN A 176 -8.67 8.09 -1.70
CA ASN A 176 -8.44 6.69 -2.04
C ASN A 176 -7.97 5.85 -0.83
N GLY A 177 -7.79 6.47 0.34
CA GLY A 177 -7.80 5.82 1.65
C GLY A 177 -6.74 4.75 1.94
N ARG A 178 -5.68 4.59 1.13
CA ARG A 178 -4.76 3.45 1.31
C ARG A 178 -3.43 3.88 1.93
N ARG A 179 -3.27 3.64 3.23
CA ARG A 179 -1.95 3.54 3.90
C ARG A 179 -1.65 2.08 4.19
N SER A 180 -0.57 1.56 3.62
CA SER A 180 -0.12 0.20 3.91
C SER A 180 0.66 0.16 5.22
N CYS A 181 0.80 -1.04 5.78
CA CYS A 181 1.71 -1.25 6.89
C CYS A 181 3.17 -0.96 6.46
N VAL A 182 4.05 -0.66 7.41
CA VAL A 182 5.51 -0.60 7.18
C VAL A 182 6.12 -1.93 6.72
N ASP A 183 5.37 -3.02 6.82
CA ASP A 183 5.75 -4.40 6.49
C ASP A 183 6.40 -4.53 5.11
N GLY A 184 7.54 -5.24 5.06
CA GLY A 184 8.35 -5.35 3.86
C GLY A 184 7.80 -6.28 2.78
N ARG A 185 6.72 -7.02 3.06
CA ARG A 185 6.13 -8.01 2.14
C ARG A 185 5.22 -7.41 1.07
N ASP A 186 4.95 -6.10 1.14
CA ASP A 186 4.29 -5.38 0.04
C ASP A 186 5.33 -5.07 -1.06
N GLU A 187 4.98 -5.35 -2.31
CA GLU A 187 5.85 -5.11 -3.46
C GLU A 187 5.56 -3.75 -4.11
N GLN A 188 4.44 -3.13 -3.74
CA GLN A 188 3.90 -1.91 -4.33
C GLN A 188 4.54 -0.68 -3.70
N GLY A 189 4.52 0.46 -4.39
CA GLY A 189 4.88 1.73 -3.76
C GLY A 189 3.87 2.08 -2.67
N VAL A 190 4.32 2.18 -1.42
CA VAL A 190 3.45 2.42 -0.26
C VAL A 190 3.64 3.79 0.37
N ILE A 191 2.60 4.27 1.07
CA ILE A 191 2.76 5.18 2.21
C ILE A 191 2.67 4.32 3.47
N GLY A 192 3.84 3.93 3.99
CA GLY A 192 3.94 3.03 5.13
C GLY A 192 3.79 3.74 6.48
N THR A 193 2.88 3.22 7.30
CA THR A 193 2.73 3.54 8.74
C THR A 193 2.65 2.23 9.54
N PRO A 194 3.09 2.18 10.81
CA PRO A 194 2.90 0.99 11.63
C PRO A 194 1.43 0.59 11.67
N GLY A 195 1.11 -0.62 11.19
CA GLY A 195 -0.27 -1.12 11.12
C GLY A 195 -1.17 -0.52 10.03
N GLY A 196 -0.66 0.35 9.16
CA GLY A 196 -1.45 0.98 8.09
C GLY A 196 -2.59 1.85 8.63
N ASP A 197 -3.74 1.86 7.95
CA ASP A 197 -4.93 2.60 8.42
C ASP A 197 -5.41 2.11 9.79
N ALA A 198 -5.45 0.80 10.03
CA ALA A 198 -5.82 0.23 11.32
C ALA A 198 -4.96 0.76 12.49
N GLY A 199 -3.64 0.83 12.30
CA GLY A 199 -2.71 1.36 13.31
C GLY A 199 -2.91 2.85 13.56
N GLU A 200 -3.02 3.66 12.50
CA GLU A 200 -3.24 5.10 12.60
C GLU A 200 -4.61 5.44 13.22
N PHE A 201 -5.65 4.70 12.88
CA PHE A 201 -6.98 4.86 13.46
C PHE A 201 -6.98 4.55 14.96
N LEU A 202 -6.42 3.40 15.36
CA LEU A 202 -6.29 3.02 16.78
C LEU A 202 -5.45 4.01 17.58
N LEU A 203 -4.36 4.49 16.99
CA LEU A 203 -3.55 5.54 17.55
C LEU A 203 -4.37 6.81 17.79
N ALA A 204 -5.13 7.26 16.79
CA ALA A 204 -5.95 8.46 16.89
C ALA A 204 -7.03 8.33 17.97
N LEU A 205 -7.70 7.17 18.05
CA LEU A 205 -8.66 6.85 19.10
C LEU A 205 -8.02 6.84 20.49
N ALA A 206 -6.84 6.21 20.65
CA ALA A 206 -6.13 6.18 21.92
C ALA A 206 -5.73 7.60 22.38
N SER A 207 -5.30 8.46 21.46
CA SER A 207 -5.02 9.88 21.77
C SER A 207 -6.28 10.63 22.20
N VAL A 208 -7.43 10.37 21.57
CA VAL A 208 -8.72 10.93 22.00
C VAL A 208 -9.06 10.51 23.43
N GLU A 209 -8.92 9.24 23.78
CA GLU A 209 -9.20 8.76 25.14
C GLU A 209 -8.34 9.46 26.19
N ARG A 210 -7.05 9.66 25.88
CA ARG A 210 -6.09 10.33 26.78
C ARG A 210 -6.39 11.81 26.97
N ILE A 211 -6.67 12.52 25.88
CA ILE A 211 -6.89 13.97 25.91
C ILE A 211 -8.23 14.30 26.55
N THR A 212 -9.27 13.51 26.27
CA THR A 212 -10.62 13.78 26.78
C THR A 212 -10.92 13.10 28.12
N GLY A 213 -10.10 12.13 28.53
CA GLY A 213 -10.37 11.26 29.68
C GLY A 213 -11.60 10.36 29.49
N THR A 214 -12.16 10.28 28.28
CA THR A 214 -13.36 9.49 27.97
C THR A 214 -12.95 8.18 27.32
N THR A 215 -13.39 7.06 27.89
CA THR A 215 -13.22 5.74 27.26
C THR A 215 -14.26 5.56 26.15
N LEU A 216 -13.81 5.14 24.97
CA LEU A 216 -14.67 4.86 23.82
C LEU A 216 -15.21 3.42 23.92
N ASP A 217 -16.53 3.25 23.99
CA ASP A 217 -17.14 1.93 24.00
C ASP A 217 -17.22 1.29 22.59
N ASP A 218 -17.58 0.01 22.53
CA ASP A 218 -17.67 -0.76 21.28
C ASP A 218 -18.54 -0.05 20.23
N ARG A 219 -19.69 0.48 20.65
CA ARG A 219 -20.63 1.18 19.78
C ARG A 219 -20.01 2.46 19.20
N THR A 220 -19.32 3.24 20.03
CA THR A 220 -18.67 4.47 19.59
C THR A 220 -17.53 4.18 18.62
N VAL A 221 -16.76 3.11 18.86
CA VAL A 221 -15.68 2.69 17.96
C VAL A 221 -16.22 2.24 16.60
N GLU A 222 -17.31 1.46 16.58
CA GLU A 222 -17.96 1.04 15.34
C GLU A 222 -18.49 2.24 14.54
N GLU A 223 -19.18 3.18 15.20
CA GLU A 223 -19.67 4.39 14.54
C GLU A 223 -18.52 5.27 14.03
N LEU A 224 -17.43 5.41 14.80
CA LEU A 224 -16.26 6.16 14.33
C LEU A 224 -15.60 5.49 13.10
N LEU A 225 -15.58 4.17 13.03
CA LEU A 225 -15.06 3.45 11.85
C LEU A 225 -16.00 3.61 10.64
N LEU A 226 -17.32 3.63 10.85
CA LEU A 226 -18.27 3.97 9.78
C LEU A 226 -18.05 5.39 9.25
N GLN A 227 -17.91 6.37 10.14
CA GLN A 227 -17.64 7.76 9.77
C GLN A 227 -16.27 7.91 9.07
N GLU A 228 -15.27 7.14 9.49
CA GLU A 228 -13.96 7.07 8.82
C GLU A 228 -14.10 6.65 7.36
N LEU A 229 -14.87 5.58 7.10
CA LEU A 229 -15.13 5.10 5.74
C LEU A 229 -15.89 6.13 4.90
N GLU A 230 -16.86 6.84 5.49
CA GLU A 230 -17.61 7.90 4.82
C GLU A 230 -16.72 9.08 4.40
N VAL A 231 -15.76 9.45 5.24
CA VAL A 231 -14.91 10.63 5.04
C VAL A 231 -13.68 10.33 4.16
N PHE A 232 -13.01 9.21 4.39
CA PHE A 232 -11.71 8.89 3.78
C PHE A 232 -11.78 7.74 2.76
N GLY A 233 -12.92 7.04 2.68
CA GLY A 233 -13.17 5.98 1.71
C GLY A 233 -12.64 4.63 2.17
N ARG A 234 -11.59 4.15 1.49
CA ARG A 234 -11.03 2.80 1.72
C ARG A 234 -10.30 2.74 3.06
N PHE A 235 -10.22 1.55 3.64
CA PHE A 235 -9.54 1.33 4.91
C PHE A 235 -8.78 0.00 4.90
N TYR A 236 -7.46 0.08 5.01
CA TYR A 236 -6.56 -1.06 4.96
C TYR A 236 -6.35 -1.72 6.33
N MET A 237 -6.48 -3.05 6.35
CA MET A 237 -5.91 -3.92 7.37
C MET A 237 -5.31 -5.16 6.70
N HIS A 238 -4.31 -5.76 7.33
CA HIS A 238 -3.70 -6.97 6.78
C HIS A 238 -3.48 -8.08 7.81
N THR A 239 -3.37 -9.28 7.29
CA THR A 239 -2.84 -10.47 7.94
C THR A 239 -1.70 -11.04 7.09
N ASP A 240 -1.18 -12.19 7.49
CA ASP A 240 -0.20 -12.95 6.73
C ASP A 240 -0.51 -14.45 6.72
N THR A 241 0.16 -15.15 5.83
CA THR A 241 0.03 -16.60 5.63
C THR A 241 0.25 -17.41 6.91
N HIS A 242 1.22 -17.04 7.76
CA HIS A 242 1.52 -17.78 8.99
C HIS A 242 0.42 -17.62 10.04
N ALA A 243 -0.11 -16.41 10.20
CA ALA A 243 -1.22 -16.13 11.10
C ALA A 243 -2.53 -16.74 10.58
N TRP A 244 -2.72 -16.72 9.25
CA TRP A 244 -3.83 -17.37 8.56
C TRP A 244 -3.86 -18.88 8.81
N GLU A 245 -2.74 -19.58 8.66
CA GLU A 245 -2.64 -21.02 8.92
C GLU A 245 -3.04 -21.36 10.37
N LYS A 246 -2.58 -20.55 11.34
CA LYS A 246 -2.95 -20.73 12.76
C LYS A 246 -4.44 -20.49 12.99
N LEU A 247 -4.99 -19.43 12.38
CA LEU A 247 -6.41 -19.11 12.45
C LEU A 247 -7.26 -20.26 11.90
N VAL A 248 -6.93 -20.76 10.70
CA VAL A 248 -7.61 -21.90 10.07
C VAL A 248 -7.54 -23.15 10.93
N ALA A 249 -6.36 -23.48 11.46
CA ALA A 249 -6.19 -24.63 12.34
C ALA A 249 -7.04 -24.52 13.63
N SER A 250 -7.10 -23.32 14.22
CA SER A 250 -7.89 -23.04 15.42
C SER A 250 -9.39 -23.17 15.15
N MET A 251 -9.89 -22.59 14.05
CA MET A 251 -11.29 -22.67 13.64
C MET A 251 -11.73 -24.09 13.27
N ALA A 252 -10.87 -24.85 12.57
CA ALA A 252 -11.16 -26.23 12.20
C ALA A 252 -11.36 -27.15 13.42
N GLY A 253 -10.75 -26.81 14.56
CA GLY A 253 -10.92 -27.52 15.84
C GLY A 253 -12.15 -27.09 16.65
N ASP A 254 -12.84 -26.01 16.28
CA ASP A 254 -13.94 -25.45 17.07
C ASP A 254 -15.29 -26.10 16.72
N ARG A 255 -15.83 -26.88 17.66
CA ARG A 255 -17.12 -27.56 17.50
C ARG A 255 -18.29 -26.59 17.31
N ARG A 256 -18.20 -25.34 17.76
CA ARG A 256 -19.25 -24.33 17.55
C ARG A 256 -19.41 -23.96 16.07
N LEU A 257 -18.35 -24.15 15.26
CA LEU A 257 -18.36 -23.90 13.82
C LEU A 257 -18.77 -25.14 12.99
N SER A 258 -18.81 -26.32 13.61
CA SER A 258 -18.99 -27.63 12.94
C SER A 258 -20.43 -27.98 12.54
N ASN A 259 -21.43 -27.15 12.86
CA ASN A 259 -22.83 -27.39 12.48
C ASN A 259 -23.10 -27.24 10.97
N LYS A 260 -22.08 -26.82 10.18
CA LYS A 260 -22.01 -26.84 8.72
C LYS A 260 -20.70 -27.51 8.30
N PRO A 261 -20.61 -28.12 7.10
CA PRO A 261 -19.33 -28.65 6.63
C PRO A 261 -18.33 -27.50 6.48
N LEU A 262 -17.29 -27.53 7.31
CA LEU A 262 -16.16 -26.61 7.19
C LEU A 262 -15.33 -26.99 5.95
N PRO A 263 -14.67 -26.01 5.30
CA PRO A 263 -13.69 -26.31 4.27
C PRO A 263 -12.60 -27.26 4.80
N SER A 264 -12.03 -28.08 3.91
CA SER A 264 -10.85 -28.86 4.27
C SER A 264 -9.69 -27.92 4.62
N LEU A 265 -8.73 -28.34 5.43
CA LEU A 265 -7.57 -27.50 5.78
C LEU A 265 -6.78 -27.01 4.55
N GLN A 266 -6.83 -27.75 3.43
CA GLN A 266 -6.15 -27.42 2.18
C GLN A 266 -6.99 -26.52 1.26
N ASP A 267 -8.27 -26.30 1.57
CA ASP A 267 -9.18 -25.49 0.77
C ASP A 267 -9.11 -24.00 1.16
N GLU A 268 -8.01 -23.36 0.76
CA GLU A 268 -7.75 -21.94 1.04
C GLU A 268 -8.88 -21.03 0.55
N ALA A 269 -9.40 -21.29 -0.65
CA ALA A 269 -10.51 -20.52 -1.23
C ALA A 269 -11.80 -20.66 -0.42
N GLY A 270 -12.10 -21.87 0.07
CA GLY A 270 -13.22 -22.13 0.97
C GLY A 270 -13.08 -21.35 2.29
N TRP A 271 -11.90 -21.33 2.90
CA TRP A 271 -11.65 -20.57 4.14
C TRP A 271 -11.77 -19.05 3.93
N HIS A 272 -11.25 -18.52 2.82
CA HIS A 272 -11.45 -17.11 2.47
C HIS A 272 -12.92 -16.77 2.28
N THR A 273 -13.68 -17.66 1.62
CA THR A 273 -15.13 -17.47 1.42
C THR A 273 -15.88 -17.48 2.76
N LEU A 274 -15.56 -18.43 3.64
CA LEU A 274 -16.16 -18.52 4.98
C LEU A 274 -15.93 -17.25 5.80
N LEU A 275 -14.69 -16.75 5.82
CA LEU A 275 -14.33 -15.53 6.58
C LEU A 275 -14.85 -14.24 5.94
N ALA A 276 -15.05 -14.22 4.63
CA ALA A 276 -15.68 -13.10 3.93
C ALA A 276 -17.19 -13.03 4.18
N HIS A 277 -17.85 -14.19 4.20
CA HIS A 277 -19.31 -14.28 4.26
C HIS A 277 -19.80 -15.33 5.27
N PRO A 278 -19.48 -15.18 6.58
CA PRO A 278 -19.90 -16.14 7.57
C PRO A 278 -21.39 -16.04 7.85
N ALA A 279 -21.99 -17.19 8.14
CA ALA A 279 -23.36 -17.25 8.60
C ALA A 279 -23.52 -16.51 9.94
N PRO A 280 -24.63 -15.78 10.17
CA PRO A 280 -24.83 -14.99 11.39
C PRO A 280 -24.57 -15.75 12.70
N GLU A 281 -25.00 -17.01 12.76
CA GLU A 281 -24.83 -17.90 13.91
C GLU A 281 -23.37 -18.28 14.21
N ALA A 282 -22.47 -18.21 13.21
CA ALA A 282 -21.05 -18.51 13.37
C ALA A 282 -20.21 -17.29 13.79
N ARG A 283 -20.73 -16.07 13.56
CA ARG A 283 -19.99 -14.81 13.79
C ARG A 283 -19.41 -14.70 15.20
N PRO A 284 -20.14 -14.99 16.31
CA PRO A 284 -19.58 -14.85 17.65
C PRO A 284 -18.36 -15.76 17.89
N ALA A 285 -18.43 -17.02 17.47
CA ALA A 285 -17.32 -17.96 17.62
C ALA A 285 -16.14 -17.56 16.71
N LEU A 286 -16.40 -17.10 15.49
CA LEU A 286 -15.35 -16.60 14.59
C LEU A 286 -14.65 -15.36 15.15
N LEU A 287 -15.40 -14.42 15.74
CA LEU A 287 -14.82 -13.23 16.36
C LEU A 287 -13.86 -13.61 17.48
N GLU A 288 -14.18 -14.59 18.33
CA GLU A 288 -13.23 -15.04 19.36
C GLU A 288 -11.88 -15.43 18.75
N HIS A 289 -11.87 -16.21 17.66
CA HIS A 289 -10.63 -16.56 16.96
C HIS A 289 -9.94 -15.35 16.32
N LEU A 290 -10.69 -14.46 15.66
CA LEU A 290 -10.14 -13.30 14.96
C LEU A 290 -9.52 -12.26 15.90
N LEU A 291 -9.97 -12.22 17.16
CA LEU A 291 -9.47 -11.31 18.18
C LEU A 291 -8.23 -11.85 18.92
N GLU A 292 -7.86 -13.10 18.71
CA GLU A 292 -6.68 -13.69 19.35
C GLU A 292 -5.39 -13.14 18.73
N PRO A 293 -4.45 -12.60 19.53
CA PRO A 293 -3.20 -12.05 19.01
C PRO A 293 -2.40 -13.04 18.16
N ALA A 294 -2.50 -14.35 18.46
CA ALA A 294 -1.81 -15.40 17.72
C ALA A 294 -2.27 -15.52 16.25
N HIS A 295 -3.49 -15.06 15.94
CA HIS A 295 -4.12 -15.13 14.62
C HIS A 295 -4.02 -13.80 13.84
N LEU A 296 -3.39 -12.77 14.42
CA LEU A 296 -3.13 -11.50 13.74
C LEU A 296 -1.78 -11.55 13.02
N GLY A 297 -1.79 -11.36 11.70
CA GLY A 297 -0.56 -11.27 10.89
C GLY A 297 0.13 -9.91 11.00
N CYS A 298 -0.62 -8.83 11.22
CA CYS A 298 -0.01 -7.52 11.46
C CYS A 298 0.77 -7.51 12.78
N GLY A 299 2.10 -7.45 12.69
CA GLY A 299 2.99 -7.40 13.86
C GLY A 299 2.69 -6.22 14.78
N HIS A 300 2.31 -5.07 14.20
CA HIS A 300 1.97 -3.86 14.97
C HIS A 300 0.71 -4.04 15.83
N LEU A 301 -0.40 -4.50 15.23
CA LEU A 301 -1.66 -4.75 15.97
C LEU A 301 -1.50 -5.86 17.02
N LYS A 302 -0.73 -6.91 16.69
CA LYS A 302 -0.36 -7.97 17.64
C LYS A 302 0.40 -7.39 18.85
N LEU A 303 1.35 -6.48 18.62
CA LEU A 303 2.11 -5.84 19.68
C LEU A 303 1.27 -4.85 20.49
N MET A 304 0.31 -4.14 19.88
CA MET A 304 -0.66 -3.34 20.63
C MET A 304 -1.48 -4.18 21.63
N LEU A 305 -1.87 -5.41 21.27
CA LEU A 305 -2.60 -6.31 22.17
C LEU A 305 -1.70 -6.96 23.24
N THR A 306 -0.48 -7.32 22.88
CA THR A 306 0.43 -8.09 23.75
C THR A 306 1.34 -7.21 24.61
N ARG A 307 1.52 -5.94 24.22
CA ARG A 307 2.34 -4.93 24.91
C ARG A 307 1.64 -3.57 24.98
N PRO A 308 0.40 -3.50 25.49
CA PRO A 308 -0.43 -2.30 25.44
C PRO A 308 0.22 -1.05 26.06
N GLN A 309 1.04 -1.22 27.10
CA GLN A 309 1.72 -0.12 27.79
C GLN A 309 2.75 0.57 26.89
N ASP A 310 3.57 -0.20 26.17
CA ASP A 310 4.58 0.31 25.22
C ASP A 310 3.91 1.07 24.06
N TYR A 311 2.73 0.63 23.65
CA TYR A 311 1.98 1.22 22.53
C TYR A 311 1.03 2.32 22.97
N GLY A 312 0.88 2.52 24.27
CA GLY A 312 0.01 3.55 24.82
C GLY A 312 -1.48 3.37 24.52
N VAL A 313 -1.91 2.15 24.23
CA VAL A 313 -3.29 1.80 23.85
C VAL A 313 -3.81 0.71 24.77
N ARG A 314 -5.06 0.83 25.23
CA ARG A 314 -5.67 -0.24 26.04
C ARG A 314 -6.00 -1.44 25.15
N PRO A 315 -5.80 -2.70 25.60
CA PRO A 315 -6.12 -3.89 24.80
C PRO A 315 -7.58 -3.92 24.36
N ASP A 316 -8.48 -3.43 25.21
CA ASP A 316 -9.91 -3.46 24.91
C ASP A 316 -10.26 -2.53 23.75
N LEU A 317 -9.57 -1.40 23.54
CA LEU A 317 -9.81 -0.51 22.39
C LEU A 317 -9.45 -1.22 21.09
N VAL A 318 -8.33 -1.95 21.09
CA VAL A 318 -7.89 -2.75 19.95
C VAL A 318 -8.90 -3.85 19.64
N ARG A 319 -9.42 -4.54 20.66
CA ARG A 319 -10.45 -5.57 20.48
C ARG A 319 -11.79 -4.98 20.02
N SER A 320 -12.20 -3.81 20.53
CA SER A 320 -13.39 -3.09 20.07
C SER A 320 -13.29 -2.75 18.59
N PHE A 321 -12.13 -2.24 18.16
CA PHE A 321 -11.86 -1.96 16.74
C PHE A 321 -11.92 -3.23 15.89
N LEU A 322 -11.24 -4.31 16.29
CA LEU A 322 -11.23 -5.55 15.51
C LEU A 322 -12.64 -6.16 15.39
N ARG A 323 -13.46 -6.10 16.44
CA ARG A 323 -14.89 -6.48 16.38
C ARG A 323 -15.63 -5.64 15.35
N ALA A 324 -15.59 -4.32 15.50
CA ALA A 324 -16.24 -3.39 14.59
C ALA A 324 -15.82 -3.61 13.13
N TYR A 325 -14.52 -3.77 12.89
CA TYR A 325 -13.96 -4.02 11.56
C TYR A 325 -14.56 -5.29 10.91
N HIS A 326 -14.57 -6.41 11.63
CA HIS A 326 -15.09 -7.67 11.10
C HIS A 326 -16.61 -7.64 10.94
N ASP A 327 -17.35 -7.08 11.90
CA ASP A 327 -18.80 -6.97 11.83
C ASP A 327 -19.25 -6.10 10.66
N LEU A 328 -18.64 -4.92 10.47
CA LEU A 328 -18.94 -4.03 9.33
C LEU A 328 -18.64 -4.71 7.99
N ARG A 329 -17.51 -5.43 7.90
CA ARG A 329 -17.16 -6.19 6.69
C ARG A 329 -18.20 -7.27 6.38
N TRP A 330 -18.66 -8.02 7.38
CA TRP A 330 -19.71 -9.02 7.21
C TRP A 330 -21.10 -8.43 6.94
N ASN A 331 -21.28 -7.13 7.18
CA ASN A 331 -22.48 -6.37 6.83
C ASN A 331 -22.36 -5.63 5.49
N GLY A 332 -21.35 -5.98 4.68
CA GLY A 332 -21.27 -5.59 3.27
C GLY A 332 -20.59 -4.25 3.04
N MET A 333 -19.57 -3.91 3.85
CA MET A 333 -18.68 -2.76 3.62
C MET A 333 -17.43 -3.21 2.85
N PRO A 334 -17.43 -3.19 1.50
CA PRO A 334 -16.28 -3.60 0.67
C PRO A 334 -15.06 -2.67 0.78
N GLU A 335 -15.24 -1.46 1.31
CA GLU A 335 -14.19 -0.47 1.54
C GLU A 335 -13.19 -0.93 2.63
N LEU A 336 -13.60 -1.85 3.51
CA LEU A 336 -12.74 -2.50 4.51
C LEU A 336 -11.92 -3.62 3.85
N GLU A 337 -10.69 -3.28 3.49
CA GLU A 337 -9.75 -4.19 2.83
C GLU A 337 -9.03 -5.08 3.83
N PHE A 338 -9.17 -6.40 3.64
CA PHE A 338 -8.45 -7.40 4.43
C PHE A 338 -7.42 -8.10 3.55
N VAL A 339 -6.19 -7.59 3.58
CA VAL A 339 -5.09 -8.05 2.71
C VAL A 339 -4.33 -9.18 3.37
N THR A 340 -4.04 -10.25 2.63
CA THR A 340 -3.17 -11.34 3.11
C THR A 340 -1.80 -11.19 2.46
N LEU A 341 -0.78 -10.91 3.28
CA LEU A 341 0.60 -10.84 2.82
C LEU A 341 1.20 -12.24 2.71
N ALA A 342 1.73 -12.56 1.53
CA ALA A 342 2.39 -13.82 1.26
C ALA A 342 3.90 -13.74 1.54
N GLY A 343 4.53 -14.90 1.74
CA GLY A 343 5.97 -15.00 1.93
C GLY A 343 6.44 -14.78 3.37
N ALA A 344 7.73 -15.03 3.57
CA ALA A 344 8.41 -14.78 4.83
C ALA A 344 8.96 -13.36 4.88
N HIS A 345 9.14 -12.86 6.10
CA HIS A 345 9.90 -11.66 6.38
C HIS A 345 11.37 -11.87 6.00
N ASP A 346 11.91 -10.99 5.16
CA ASP A 346 13.34 -10.92 4.81
C ASP A 346 13.80 -9.46 4.78
N GLU A 347 13.31 -8.67 5.74
CA GLU A 347 13.70 -7.27 5.88
C GLU A 347 15.18 -7.13 6.22
N ALA A 348 15.88 -6.34 5.42
CA ALA A 348 17.32 -6.14 5.50
C ALA A 348 17.71 -4.68 5.83
N ALA A 349 16.73 -3.78 5.95
CA ALA A 349 16.89 -2.41 6.43
C ALA A 349 15.56 -1.78 6.86
N VAL A 350 15.65 -0.64 7.55
CA VAL A 350 14.54 0.29 7.78
C VAL A 350 14.79 1.56 6.96
N LEU A 351 13.76 2.05 6.28
CA LEU A 351 13.79 3.24 5.44
C LEU A 351 12.72 4.23 5.88
N SER A 352 13.13 5.38 6.38
CA SER A 352 12.26 6.52 6.64
C SER A 352 12.31 7.49 5.46
N VAL A 353 11.15 7.84 4.93
CA VAL A 353 11.01 8.67 3.72
C VAL A 353 10.50 10.06 4.08
N TYR A 354 11.21 11.08 3.56
CA TYR A 354 10.94 12.50 3.79
C TYR A 354 10.94 13.27 2.47
N VAL A 355 10.17 14.35 2.43
CA VAL A 355 10.25 15.37 1.37
C VAL A 355 10.75 16.66 2.01
N GLU A 356 11.78 17.28 1.43
CA GLU A 356 12.45 18.47 2.01
C GLU A 356 11.56 19.72 2.01
N GLN A 357 10.53 19.75 1.16
CA GLN A 357 9.55 20.84 1.14
C GLN A 357 8.49 20.68 2.25
N GLU A 358 7.91 21.80 2.67
CA GLU A 358 6.75 21.79 3.57
C GLU A 358 5.55 21.06 2.92
N LEU A 359 4.90 20.18 3.69
CA LEU A 359 3.77 19.40 3.19
C LEU A 359 2.45 20.17 3.34
N TRP A 360 1.73 20.29 2.24
CA TRP A 360 0.31 20.63 2.19
C TRP A 360 -0.44 19.56 1.40
N ASP A 361 -1.76 19.59 1.37
CA ASP A 361 -2.57 18.48 0.87
C ASP A 361 -2.35 18.18 -0.62
N MET A 362 -1.87 19.16 -1.38
CA MET A 362 -1.56 18.97 -2.81
C MET A 362 -0.07 18.72 -3.08
N SER A 363 0.75 18.56 -2.04
CA SER A 363 2.17 18.17 -2.17
C SER A 363 2.29 16.82 -2.88
N SER A 364 3.25 16.73 -3.80
CA SER A 364 3.65 15.47 -4.40
C SER A 364 4.55 14.71 -3.43
N ILE A 365 4.17 13.47 -3.08
CA ILE A 365 4.88 12.59 -2.17
C ILE A 365 5.31 11.31 -2.90
N PRO A 366 6.50 10.76 -2.59
CA PRO A 366 6.96 9.51 -3.18
C PRO A 366 6.24 8.32 -2.54
N LEU A 367 5.87 7.35 -3.37
CA LEU A 367 5.44 6.02 -3.00
C LEU A 367 6.64 5.10 -3.25
N VAL A 368 7.20 4.56 -2.17
CA VAL A 368 8.43 3.76 -2.24
C VAL A 368 8.08 2.30 -2.04
N SER A 369 8.57 1.44 -2.94
CA SER A 369 8.38 -0.02 -2.82
C SER A 369 9.22 -0.57 -1.66
N PRO A 370 8.65 -1.42 -0.79
CA PRO A 370 9.42 -2.16 0.20
C PRO A 370 10.32 -3.26 -0.37
N SER A 371 10.17 -3.63 -1.64
CA SER A 371 11.00 -4.66 -2.29
C SER A 371 12.27 -4.06 -2.90
N VAL A 372 13.44 -4.42 -2.35
CA VAL A 372 14.77 -3.96 -2.79
C VAL A 372 15.57 -5.15 -3.29
N GLY A 373 15.52 -5.39 -4.60
CA GLY A 373 16.14 -6.57 -5.21
C GLY A 373 15.52 -7.86 -4.63
N PRO A 374 16.32 -8.82 -4.12
CA PRO A 374 15.79 -10.02 -3.47
C PRO A 374 15.35 -9.79 -2.01
N LYS A 375 15.58 -8.59 -1.45
CA LYS A 375 15.34 -8.27 -0.03
C LYS A 375 14.13 -7.37 0.15
N GLN A 376 13.70 -7.28 1.41
CA GLN A 376 12.63 -6.38 1.84
C GLN A 376 13.20 -5.26 2.71
N VAL A 377 12.48 -4.15 2.83
CA VAL A 377 12.78 -3.08 3.79
C VAL A 377 11.51 -2.62 4.48
N PHE A 378 11.61 -2.25 5.76
CA PHE A 378 10.53 -1.53 6.41
C PHE A 378 10.48 -0.11 5.86
N VAL A 379 9.36 0.31 5.25
CA VAL A 379 9.22 1.68 4.70
C VAL A 379 8.27 2.48 5.57
N ALA A 380 8.74 3.58 6.17
CA ALA A 380 7.92 4.50 6.95
C ALA A 380 7.90 5.89 6.31
N HIS A 381 6.76 6.60 6.38
CA HIS A 381 6.64 8.00 5.95
C HIS A 381 6.22 8.91 7.11
N PRO A 382 7.09 9.17 8.11
CA PRO A 382 6.69 9.86 9.35
C PRO A 382 6.11 11.26 9.12
N GLN A 383 6.70 12.02 8.19
CA GLN A 383 6.27 13.38 7.85
C GLN A 383 4.89 13.40 7.18
N VAL A 384 4.65 12.48 6.24
CA VAL A 384 3.36 12.30 5.55
C VAL A 384 2.28 11.87 6.53
N ALA A 385 2.58 10.89 7.39
CA ALA A 385 1.67 10.40 8.40
C ALA A 385 1.28 11.50 9.39
N ALA A 386 2.26 12.29 9.88
CA ALA A 386 1.99 13.43 10.76
C ALA A 386 1.05 14.45 10.10
N LYS A 387 1.27 14.78 8.82
CA LYS A 387 0.38 15.68 8.08
C LYS A 387 -1.02 15.09 7.91
N HIS A 388 -1.13 13.78 7.67
CA HIS A 388 -2.43 13.12 7.57
C HIS A 388 -3.21 13.15 8.90
N ARG A 389 -2.51 13.04 10.04
CA ARG A 389 -3.14 13.15 11.37
C ARG A 389 -3.80 14.50 11.64
N ASP A 390 -3.40 15.56 10.94
CA ASP A 390 -4.12 16.84 11.00
C ASP A 390 -5.59 16.68 10.59
N HIS A 391 -5.89 15.77 9.65
CA HIS A 391 -7.24 15.47 9.23
C HIS A 391 -8.03 14.68 10.28
N TYR A 392 -7.39 13.81 11.07
CA TYR A 392 -8.04 13.15 12.21
C TYR A 392 -8.50 14.15 13.27
N VAL A 393 -7.69 15.19 13.54
CA VAL A 393 -8.11 16.27 14.47
C VAL A 393 -9.40 16.92 14.00
N GLU A 394 -9.48 17.26 12.70
CA GLU A 394 -10.68 17.88 12.11
C GLU A 394 -11.85 16.90 12.04
N PHE A 395 -11.59 15.62 11.73
CA PHE A 395 -12.58 14.54 11.73
C PHE A 395 -13.27 14.43 13.10
N PHE A 396 -12.53 14.31 14.19
CA PHE A 396 -13.13 14.22 15.52
C PHE A 396 -13.86 15.51 15.92
N ARG A 397 -13.36 16.68 15.52
CA ARG A 397 -14.02 17.97 15.79
C ARG A 397 -15.39 18.07 15.11
N ARG A 398 -15.59 17.35 14.00
CA ARG A 398 -16.88 17.29 13.27
C ARG A 398 -17.85 16.25 13.83
N LEU A 399 -17.44 15.46 14.82
CA LEU A 399 -18.26 14.41 15.42
C LEU A 399 -18.49 14.64 16.92
N PRO A 400 -19.00 15.82 17.35
CA PRO A 400 -19.18 16.14 18.77
C PRO A 400 -20.15 15.21 19.50
N GLN A 401 -21.01 14.50 18.76
CA GLN A 401 -21.92 13.48 19.28
C GLN A 401 -21.21 12.17 19.67
N LEU A 402 -20.02 11.90 19.13
CA LEU A 402 -19.22 10.71 19.41
C LEU A 402 -18.00 11.05 20.28
N VAL A 403 -17.34 12.18 19.99
CA VAL A 403 -16.11 12.60 20.67
C VAL A 403 -16.30 14.01 21.24
N LYS A 404 -16.22 14.12 22.57
CA LYS A 404 -16.35 15.41 23.28
C LYS A 404 -15.04 16.20 23.25
N LEU A 405 -14.70 16.75 22.09
CA LEU A 405 -13.49 17.56 21.91
C LEU A 405 -13.76 19.05 22.15
N ALA A 406 -13.32 19.58 23.30
CA ALA A 406 -13.37 21.02 23.57
C ALA A 406 -12.31 21.77 22.75
N PRO A 407 -12.48 23.08 22.45
CA PRO A 407 -11.51 23.84 21.65
C PRO A 407 -10.07 23.79 22.18
N HIS A 408 -9.88 23.75 23.51
CA HIS A 408 -8.56 23.68 24.13
C HIS A 408 -7.90 22.29 24.03
N HIS A 409 -8.63 21.25 23.59
CA HIS A 409 -8.09 19.91 23.35
C HIS A 409 -7.43 19.75 21.97
N VAL A 410 -7.71 20.65 21.01
CA VAL A 410 -7.34 20.48 19.59
C VAL A 410 -5.83 20.36 19.39
N GLU A 411 -5.06 21.33 19.89
CA GLU A 411 -3.59 21.28 19.77
C GLU A 411 -2.95 20.18 20.64
N PRO A 412 -3.37 19.96 21.91
CA PRO A 412 -2.92 18.80 22.67
C PRO A 412 -3.17 17.46 21.97
N LEU A 413 -4.30 17.28 21.28
CA LEU A 413 -4.59 16.07 20.52
C LEU A 413 -3.62 15.87 19.36
N ARG A 414 -3.30 16.93 18.62
CA ARG A 414 -2.31 16.89 17.55
C ARG A 414 -0.93 16.51 18.09
N THR A 415 -0.51 17.11 19.21
CA THR A 415 0.76 16.79 19.87
C THR A 415 0.78 15.34 20.35
N GLU A 416 -0.27 14.89 21.03
CA GLU A 416 -0.37 13.53 21.57
C GLU A 416 -0.32 12.47 20.46
N MET A 417 -1.08 12.65 19.37
CA MET A 417 -1.06 11.73 18.23
C MET A 417 0.34 11.59 17.61
N ASN A 418 1.08 12.69 17.49
CA ASN A 418 2.44 12.62 16.95
C ASN A 418 3.44 12.03 17.94
N ALA A 419 3.29 12.29 19.24
CA ALA A 419 4.13 11.72 20.28
C ALA A 419 3.95 10.20 20.38
N ILE A 420 2.70 9.72 20.49
CA ILE A 420 2.41 8.29 20.57
C ILE A 420 2.82 7.57 19.28
N ALA A 421 2.71 8.21 18.10
CA ALA A 421 3.17 7.64 16.84
C ALA A 421 4.67 7.38 16.81
N ALA A 422 5.47 8.33 17.27
CA ALA A 422 6.91 8.19 17.34
C ALA A 422 7.31 7.04 18.29
N THR A 423 6.66 6.96 19.46
CA THR A 423 6.84 5.87 20.42
C THR A 423 6.47 4.52 19.83
N GLN A 424 5.29 4.42 19.21
CA GLN A 424 4.77 3.20 18.59
C GLN A 424 5.65 2.71 17.43
N LEU A 425 6.12 3.63 16.56
CA LEU A 425 7.06 3.30 15.49
C LEU A 425 8.38 2.74 16.07
N GLY A 426 8.95 3.43 17.06
CA GLY A 426 10.18 3.00 17.73
C GLY A 426 10.06 1.59 18.32
N HIS A 427 9.00 1.32 19.08
CA HIS A 427 8.76 -0.02 19.63
C HIS A 427 8.47 -1.07 18.55
N THR A 428 7.75 -0.73 17.50
CA THR A 428 7.48 -1.65 16.39
C THR A 428 8.79 -2.09 15.74
N LEU A 429 9.65 -1.12 15.38
CA LEU A 429 10.96 -1.40 14.79
C LEU A 429 11.85 -2.19 15.76
N GLN A 430 11.88 -1.85 17.06
CA GLN A 430 12.68 -2.58 18.04
C GLN A 430 12.32 -4.08 18.13
N HIS A 431 11.07 -4.44 17.87
CA HIS A 431 10.60 -5.82 17.89
C HIS A 431 10.74 -6.54 16.55
N LEU A 432 10.53 -5.83 15.44
CA LEU A 432 10.43 -6.43 14.11
C LEU A 432 11.71 -6.26 13.27
N ALA A 433 12.54 -5.27 13.58
CA ALA A 433 13.69 -4.83 12.79
C ALA A 433 14.99 -4.76 13.59
N LYS A 434 15.07 -5.45 14.74
CA LYS A 434 16.20 -5.36 15.67
C LYS A 434 17.55 -5.58 14.99
N GLY A 435 18.47 -4.63 15.13
CA GLY A 435 19.82 -4.71 14.57
C GLY A 435 19.93 -4.41 13.06
N LEU A 436 18.81 -4.12 12.38
CA LEU A 436 18.83 -3.68 10.99
C LEU A 436 19.35 -2.23 10.88
N PRO A 437 20.07 -1.89 9.80
CA PRO A 437 20.45 -0.51 9.53
C PRO A 437 19.21 0.35 9.22
N VAL A 438 19.27 1.60 9.66
CA VAL A 438 18.23 2.60 9.43
C VAL A 438 18.75 3.64 8.44
N PHE A 439 17.98 3.89 7.40
CA PHE A 439 18.27 4.90 6.39
C PHE A 439 17.15 5.94 6.32
N GLU A 440 17.52 7.17 6.00
CA GLU A 440 16.58 8.24 5.65
C GLU A 440 16.73 8.58 4.17
N ALA A 441 15.66 8.44 3.39
CA ALA A 441 15.58 8.96 2.02
C ALA A 441 14.90 10.33 2.03
N ARG A 442 15.65 11.37 1.66
CA ARG A 442 15.20 12.77 1.61
C ARG A 442 15.06 13.22 0.18
N PHE A 443 13.83 13.37 -0.27
CA PHE A 443 13.50 13.79 -1.63
C PHE A 443 13.51 15.31 -1.73
N GLU A 444 14.35 15.84 -2.64
CA GLU A 444 14.54 17.28 -2.86
C GLU A 444 13.62 17.84 -3.97
N GLY A 445 12.74 16.99 -4.51
CA GLY A 445 11.85 17.29 -5.63
C GLY A 445 12.32 16.68 -6.96
N GLY A 446 11.37 16.23 -7.78
CA GLY A 446 11.68 15.50 -9.01
C GLY A 446 12.37 14.16 -8.75
N ASP A 447 13.35 13.80 -9.57
CA ASP A 447 14.08 12.52 -9.48
C ASP A 447 15.28 12.59 -8.50
N LYS A 448 15.43 13.70 -7.74
CA LYS A 448 16.57 13.92 -6.83
C LYS A 448 16.26 13.47 -5.40
N VAL A 449 17.09 12.56 -4.90
CA VAL A 449 16.99 12.00 -3.54
C VAL A 449 18.37 11.89 -2.92
N ARG A 450 18.45 12.21 -1.62
CA ARG A 450 19.63 12.03 -0.78
C ARG A 450 19.34 10.97 0.26
N VAL A 451 20.18 9.95 0.35
CA VAL A 451 20.07 8.92 1.40
C VAL A 451 21.10 9.19 2.49
N VAL A 452 20.68 9.07 3.75
CA VAL A 452 21.52 9.23 4.95
C VAL A 452 21.42 7.95 5.78
N GLU A 453 22.54 7.48 6.31
CA GLU A 453 22.54 6.39 7.30
C GLU A 453 22.27 6.98 8.68
N ALA A 454 21.17 6.59 9.31
CA ALA A 454 20.69 7.12 10.58
C ALA A 454 21.01 6.21 11.78
N GLY A 455 21.76 5.13 11.55
CA GLY A 455 22.22 4.20 12.58
C GLY A 455 21.61 2.80 12.42
N LYS A 456 21.30 2.17 13.55
CA LYS A 456 20.69 0.83 13.63
C LYS A 456 19.59 0.83 14.68
N VAL A 457 18.60 -0.03 14.49
CA VAL A 457 17.49 -0.24 15.43
C VAL A 457 17.95 -0.87 16.74
#